data_AF-A0A943M4B2-F1
#
_entry.id   AF-A0A943M4B2-F1
#
_cell.length_a   1.000
_cell.length_b   1.000
_cell.length_c   1.000
_cell.angle_alpha   90.00
_cell.angle_beta   90.00
_cell.angle_gamma   90.00
#
_symmetry.space_group_name_H-M   'P 1'
#
loop_
_entity.id
_entity.type
_entity.pdbx_description
1 polymer ?
#
loop_
_entity_poly.entity_id
_entity_poly.type
_entity_poly.pdbx_seq_one_letter_code
_entity_poly.pdbx_strand_id
1 'polypeptide(L)'
;MATIKEVKEQLATLTDLDDYRWASFEDDSRAGVQTAIKQRRKAILAEIAEEERLEMMLSYEKVLYAQGVELIAGVDEVGRGPLAGPVVAAAVILPKLCKIKGLNDSKKIPKSKHEAIYTQVMKEAVAVGIGIKDNHVIDDVNIYEATKLAMADAIEKLSSKPEHLLIDAMTLDLPIGQTSIIKGDA
;
A
#
# COMPACT_ATOMS: atom_id res chain seq x y z
N MET A 1 19.78 -28.00 -28.59
CA MET A 1 19.97 -26.67 -27.97
C MET A 1 18.60 -26.06 -27.78
N ALA A 2 18.25 -25.63 -26.57
CA ALA A 2 16.93 -25.05 -26.30
C ALA A 2 16.72 -23.79 -27.14
N THR A 3 15.49 -23.55 -27.58
CA THR A 3 15.12 -22.31 -28.27
C THR A 3 15.22 -21.12 -27.32
N ILE A 4 15.38 -19.91 -27.85
CA ILE A 4 15.41 -18.69 -27.01
C ILE A 4 14.11 -18.55 -26.19
N LYS A 5 12.99 -19.04 -26.73
CA LYS A 5 11.69 -19.05 -26.04
C LYS A 5 11.72 -19.97 -24.82
N GLU A 6 12.19 -21.21 -24.99
CA GLU A 6 12.32 -22.18 -23.89
C GLU A 6 13.27 -21.68 -22.80
N VAL A 7 14.38 -21.05 -23.18
CA VAL A 7 15.31 -20.44 -22.22
C VAL A 7 14.63 -19.32 -21.42
N LYS A 8 13.83 -18.46 -22.06
CA LYS A 8 13.05 -17.42 -21.36
C LYS A 8 12.03 -18.00 -20.38
N GLU A 9 11.35 -19.08 -20.77
CA GLU A 9 10.39 -19.78 -19.90
C GLU A 9 11.10 -20.38 -18.68
N GLN A 10 12.27 -20.99 -18.86
CA GLN A 10 13.07 -21.51 -17.76
C GLN A 10 13.61 -20.40 -16.85
N LEU A 11 14.12 -19.30 -17.42
CA LEU A 11 14.58 -18.13 -16.67
C LEU A 11 13.44 -17.51 -15.83
N ALA A 12 12.20 -17.51 -16.33
CA ALA A 12 11.05 -17.00 -15.60
C ALA A 12 10.78 -17.77 -14.29
N THR A 13 11.26 -19.02 -14.17
CA THR A 13 11.13 -19.83 -12.95
C THR A 13 12.19 -19.52 -11.88
N LEU A 14 13.24 -18.75 -12.21
CA LEU A 14 14.28 -18.38 -11.27
C LEU A 14 13.79 -17.25 -10.39
N THR A 15 13.74 -17.44 -9.07
CA THR A 15 13.33 -16.41 -8.10
C THR A 15 14.51 -15.87 -7.29
N ASP A 16 15.65 -16.55 -7.34
CA ASP A 16 16.86 -16.24 -6.56
C ASP A 16 18.02 -15.91 -7.50
N LEU A 17 18.87 -14.96 -7.10
CA LEU A 17 20.09 -14.60 -7.80
C LEU A 17 21.20 -15.64 -7.59
N ASP A 18 21.15 -16.41 -6.52
CA ASP A 18 22.15 -17.44 -6.18
C ASP A 18 21.79 -18.85 -6.73
N ASP A 19 20.73 -18.94 -7.54
CA ASP A 19 20.30 -20.21 -8.14
C ASP A 19 21.40 -20.79 -9.06
N TYR A 20 21.82 -22.04 -8.80
CA TYR A 20 22.89 -22.71 -9.56
C TYR A 20 22.64 -22.77 -11.07
N ARG A 21 21.37 -22.69 -11.51
CA ARG A 21 20.99 -22.75 -12.93
C ARG A 21 21.48 -21.54 -13.72
N TRP A 22 21.81 -20.42 -13.07
CA TRP A 22 22.34 -19.23 -13.76
C TRP A 22 23.58 -19.55 -14.60
N ALA A 23 24.52 -20.33 -14.06
CA ALA A 23 25.76 -20.71 -14.74
C ALA A 23 25.48 -21.37 -16.09
N SER A 24 24.50 -22.28 -16.15
CA SER A 24 24.13 -22.97 -17.39
C SER A 24 23.54 -22.03 -18.45
N PHE A 25 22.91 -20.93 -18.06
CA PHE A 25 22.38 -19.95 -19.01
C PHE A 25 23.45 -18.97 -19.47
N GLU A 26 24.41 -18.63 -18.61
CA GLU A 26 25.50 -17.70 -18.93
C GLU A 26 26.45 -18.23 -19.98
N ASP A 27 26.63 -19.56 -20.06
CA ASP A 27 27.39 -20.23 -21.11
C ASP A 27 26.79 -20.01 -22.53
N ASP A 28 25.53 -19.62 -22.62
CA ASP A 28 24.85 -19.38 -23.89
C ASP A 28 25.11 -17.98 -24.44
N SER A 29 26.04 -17.87 -25.38
CA SER A 29 26.48 -16.58 -25.97
C SER A 29 25.45 -15.89 -26.87
N ARG A 30 24.28 -16.50 -27.16
CA ARG A 30 23.27 -15.90 -28.04
C ARG A 30 22.77 -14.58 -27.43
N ALA A 31 22.83 -13.50 -28.20
CA ALA A 31 22.45 -12.16 -27.73
C ALA A 31 21.03 -12.09 -27.10
N GLY A 32 20.09 -12.87 -27.64
CA GLY A 32 18.72 -12.96 -27.10
C GLY A 32 18.65 -13.62 -25.72
N VAL A 33 19.50 -14.61 -25.45
CA VAL A 33 19.59 -15.28 -24.14
C VAL A 33 20.28 -14.37 -23.12
N GLN A 34 21.41 -13.76 -23.50
CA GLN A 34 22.13 -12.80 -22.66
C GLN A 34 21.25 -11.60 -22.26
N THR A 35 20.40 -11.13 -23.18
CA THR A 35 19.41 -10.08 -22.88
C THR A 35 18.35 -10.57 -21.90
N ALA A 36 17.84 -11.80 -22.08
CA ALA A 36 16.85 -12.40 -21.18
C ALA A 36 17.39 -12.60 -19.76
N ILE A 37 18.65 -13.05 -19.61
CA ILE A 37 19.33 -13.18 -18.31
C ILE A 37 19.38 -11.84 -17.59
N LYS A 38 19.86 -10.78 -18.26
CA LYS A 38 19.93 -9.42 -17.71
C LYS A 38 18.55 -8.92 -17.28
N GLN A 39 17.53 -9.13 -18.10
CA GLN A 39 16.15 -8.73 -17.79
C GLN A 39 15.62 -9.47 -16.56
N ARG A 40 15.83 -10.79 -16.46
CA ARG A 40 15.34 -11.56 -15.31
C ARG A 40 16.07 -11.19 -14.03
N ARG A 41 17.40 -11.04 -14.04
CA ARG A 41 18.15 -10.55 -12.87
C ARG A 41 17.65 -9.20 -12.38
N LYS A 42 17.45 -8.26 -13.31
CA LYS A 42 16.86 -6.95 -13.00
C LYS A 42 15.46 -7.07 -12.39
N ALA A 43 14.65 -7.99 -12.89
CA ALA A 43 13.31 -8.24 -12.35
C ALA A 43 13.37 -8.78 -10.91
N ILE A 44 14.22 -9.75 -10.62
CA ILE A 44 14.41 -10.30 -9.28
C ILE A 44 14.89 -9.21 -8.31
N LEU A 45 15.89 -8.41 -8.71
CA LEU A 45 16.35 -7.27 -7.90
C LEU A 45 15.24 -6.27 -7.60
N ALA A 46 14.37 -5.98 -8.58
CA ALA A 46 13.22 -5.10 -8.37
C ALA A 46 12.16 -5.73 -7.47
N GLU A 47 11.96 -7.06 -7.51
CA GLU A 47 11.08 -7.79 -6.60
C GLU A 47 11.60 -7.75 -5.15
N ILE A 48 12.90 -7.95 -4.95
CA ILE A 48 13.56 -7.83 -3.62
C ILE A 48 13.42 -6.40 -3.08
N ALA A 49 13.76 -5.39 -3.89
CA ALA A 49 13.67 -3.99 -3.46
C ALA A 49 12.22 -3.58 -3.11
N GLU A 50 11.23 -4.10 -3.82
CA GLU A 50 9.83 -3.85 -3.50
C GLU A 50 9.40 -4.53 -2.20
N GLU A 51 9.85 -5.77 -1.97
CA GLU A 51 9.59 -6.48 -0.72
C GLU A 51 10.19 -5.75 0.48
N GLU A 52 11.44 -5.29 0.38
CA GLU A 52 12.11 -4.47 1.40
C GLU A 52 11.37 -3.15 1.63
N ARG A 53 10.89 -2.49 0.58
CA ARG A 53 10.12 -1.25 0.70
C ARG A 53 8.82 -1.47 1.47
N LEU A 54 8.06 -2.52 1.12
CA LEU A 54 6.81 -2.86 1.82
C LEU A 54 7.08 -3.28 3.27
N GLU A 55 8.19 -3.98 3.51
CA GLU A 55 8.64 -4.37 4.85
C GLU A 55 8.92 -3.16 5.75
N MET A 56 9.54 -2.11 5.18
CA MET A 56 9.80 -0.84 5.86
C MET A 56 8.53 -0.01 6.08
N MET A 57 7.59 -0.06 5.14
CA MET A 57 6.30 0.65 5.25
C MET A 57 5.49 0.16 6.47
N LEU A 58 5.61 -1.14 6.81
CA LEU A 58 4.98 -1.77 7.98
C LEU A 58 5.67 -1.47 9.33
N SER A 59 6.63 -0.55 9.37
CA SER A 59 7.42 -0.30 10.58
C SER A 59 6.58 0.16 11.77
N TYR A 60 5.59 1.02 11.55
CA TYR A 60 4.70 1.51 12.60
C TYR A 60 3.78 0.41 13.13
N GLU A 61 3.19 -0.37 12.24
CA GLU A 61 2.31 -1.48 12.57
C GLU A 61 3.06 -2.54 13.35
N LYS A 62 4.31 -2.85 12.99
CA LYS A 62 5.14 -3.82 13.72
C LYS A 62 5.42 -3.43 15.16
N VAL A 63 5.67 -2.13 15.40
CA VAL A 63 5.85 -1.63 16.77
C VAL A 63 4.57 -1.87 17.58
N LEU A 64 3.40 -1.61 16.99
CA LEU A 64 2.10 -1.83 17.63
C LEU A 64 1.79 -3.32 17.82
N TYR A 65 2.08 -4.16 16.83
CA TYR A 65 1.94 -5.61 16.92
C TYR A 65 2.78 -6.21 18.05
N ALA A 66 3.99 -5.68 18.27
CA ALA A 66 4.86 -6.09 19.37
C ALA A 66 4.30 -5.69 20.76
N GLN A 67 3.41 -4.70 20.81
CA GLN A 67 2.70 -4.26 22.02
C GLN A 67 1.37 -5.02 22.23
N GLY A 68 1.03 -5.97 21.35
CA GLY A 68 -0.18 -6.77 21.44
C GLY A 68 -1.40 -6.15 20.77
N VAL A 69 -1.24 -5.03 20.05
CA VAL A 69 -2.31 -4.47 19.21
C VAL A 69 -2.51 -5.39 18.00
N GLU A 70 -3.75 -5.69 17.63
CA GLU A 70 -4.05 -6.54 16.46
C GLU A 70 -4.78 -5.79 15.34
N LEU A 71 -5.76 -4.98 15.69
CA LEU A 71 -6.60 -4.26 14.72
C LEU A 71 -6.15 -2.82 14.57
N ILE A 72 -5.33 -2.55 13.55
CA ILE A 72 -4.79 -1.22 13.25
C ILE A 72 -5.52 -0.65 12.04
N ALA A 73 -6.11 0.54 12.18
CA ALA A 73 -6.71 1.26 11.05
C ALA A 73 -5.78 2.36 10.54
N GLY A 74 -5.48 2.34 9.24
CA GLY A 74 -4.92 3.49 8.53
C GLY A 74 -6.04 4.44 8.11
N VAL A 75 -5.85 5.74 8.31
CA VAL A 75 -6.86 6.77 8.02
C VAL A 75 -6.24 7.93 7.24
N ASP A 76 -6.85 8.26 6.11
CA ASP A 76 -6.42 9.34 5.22
C ASP A 76 -7.62 10.00 4.52
N GLU A 77 -7.42 11.20 3.99
CA GLU A 77 -8.45 11.99 3.32
C GLU A 77 -8.08 12.46 1.91
N VAL A 78 -9.13 12.75 1.13
CA VAL A 78 -9.04 13.44 -0.15
C VAL A 78 -10.10 14.52 -0.24
N GLY A 79 -9.86 15.54 -1.08
CA GLY A 79 -10.86 16.59 -1.34
C GLY A 79 -10.73 17.84 -0.47
N ARG A 80 -9.62 18.05 0.24
CA ARG A 80 -9.39 19.29 1.02
C ARG A 80 -9.05 20.53 0.21
N GLY A 81 -8.38 20.34 -0.93
CA GLY A 81 -7.90 21.45 -1.79
C GLY A 81 -8.86 21.92 -2.90
N PRO A 82 -9.70 21.06 -3.51
CA PRO A 82 -10.62 21.48 -4.56
C PRO A 82 -11.62 22.57 -4.12
N LEU A 83 -12.07 23.39 -5.07
CA LEU A 83 -13.07 24.45 -4.85
C LEU A 83 -14.50 23.91 -4.68
N ALA A 84 -14.77 22.72 -5.21
CA ALA A 84 -16.09 22.11 -5.19
C ALA A 84 -15.97 20.61 -4.92
N GLY A 85 -17.02 20.05 -4.32
CA GLY A 85 -17.09 18.66 -3.92
C GLY A 85 -16.93 18.47 -2.41
N PRO A 86 -17.16 17.25 -1.92
CA PRO A 86 -17.01 16.92 -0.51
C PRO A 86 -15.54 16.69 -0.13
N VAL A 87 -15.28 16.67 1.16
CA VAL A 87 -14.13 15.97 1.73
C VAL A 87 -14.53 14.52 2.01
N VAL A 88 -13.67 13.58 1.62
CA VAL A 88 -13.88 12.15 1.80
C VAL A 88 -12.71 11.58 2.58
N ALA A 89 -13.00 10.83 3.63
CA ALA A 89 -11.99 10.08 4.38
C ALA A 89 -12.26 8.58 4.28
N ALA A 90 -11.19 7.80 4.27
CA ALA A 90 -11.23 6.35 4.32
C ALA A 90 -10.49 5.86 5.56
N ALA A 91 -11.09 4.89 6.26
CA ALA A 91 -10.44 4.11 7.30
C ALA A 91 -10.33 2.66 6.82
N VAL A 92 -9.15 2.06 6.88
CA VAL A 92 -8.89 0.71 6.37
C VAL A 92 -8.12 -0.09 7.41
N ILE A 93 -8.65 -1.27 7.77
CA ILE A 93 -7.93 -2.28 8.55
C ILE A 93 -7.48 -3.37 7.58
N LEU A 94 -6.17 -3.55 7.44
CA LEU A 94 -5.58 -4.65 6.67
C LEU A 94 -5.24 -5.83 7.60
N PRO A 95 -5.14 -7.06 7.06
CA PRO A 95 -4.64 -8.19 7.81
C PRO A 95 -3.24 -7.93 8.37
N LYS A 96 -2.91 -8.59 9.48
CA LYS A 96 -1.59 -8.46 10.11
C LYS A 96 -0.47 -8.79 9.12
N LEU A 97 0.52 -7.89 9.04
CA LEU A 97 1.68 -7.99 8.12
C LEU A 97 1.32 -8.05 6.62
N CYS A 98 0.12 -7.59 6.24
CA CYS A 98 -0.34 -7.57 4.86
C CYS A 98 0.56 -6.67 3.98
N LYS A 99 0.98 -7.19 2.83
CA LYS A 99 1.81 -6.48 1.85
C LYS A 99 1.12 -6.48 0.50
N ILE A 100 0.60 -5.31 0.12
CA ILE A 100 -0.06 -5.12 -1.18
C ILE A 100 0.98 -4.59 -2.17
N LYS A 101 1.29 -5.39 -3.19
CA LYS A 101 2.33 -5.06 -4.17
C LYS A 101 2.00 -3.75 -4.90
N GLY A 102 2.95 -2.82 -4.91
CA GLY A 102 2.78 -1.52 -5.55
C GLY A 102 1.97 -0.50 -4.75
N LEU A 103 1.48 -0.84 -3.54
CA LEU A 103 0.86 0.12 -2.64
C LEU A 103 1.91 1.12 -2.15
N ASN A 104 1.59 2.41 -2.26
CA ASN A 104 2.45 3.55 -1.98
C ASN A 104 1.56 4.82 -1.95
N ASP A 105 2.16 5.98 -1.70
CA ASP A 105 1.52 7.29 -1.89
C ASP A 105 0.80 7.32 -3.24
N SER A 106 -0.51 7.62 -3.21
CA SER A 106 -1.37 7.67 -4.40
C SER A 106 -0.80 8.57 -5.51
N LYS A 107 -0.02 9.60 -5.14
CA LYS A 107 0.67 10.52 -6.06
C LYS A 107 1.85 9.87 -6.77
N LYS A 108 2.49 8.87 -6.16
CA LYS A 108 3.60 8.09 -6.74
C LYS A 108 3.10 6.91 -7.58
N ILE A 109 1.83 6.51 -7.44
CA ILE A 109 1.25 5.41 -8.20
C ILE A 109 0.68 5.92 -9.53
N PRO A 110 1.07 5.34 -10.69
CA PRO A 110 0.43 5.63 -11.97
C PRO A 110 -1.06 5.30 -11.96
N LYS A 111 -1.91 6.16 -12.55
CA LYS A 111 -3.37 5.96 -12.63
C LYS A 111 -3.79 4.58 -13.13
N SER A 112 -3.05 4.02 -14.10
CA SER A 112 -3.33 2.68 -14.65
C SER A 112 -3.22 1.55 -13.63
N LYS A 113 -2.58 1.77 -12.47
CA LYS A 113 -2.45 0.80 -11.38
C LYS A 113 -3.44 1.03 -10.23
N HIS A 114 -4.14 2.17 -10.19
CA HIS A 114 -5.04 2.52 -9.08
C HIS A 114 -6.14 1.49 -8.90
N GLU A 115 -6.81 1.09 -9.98
CA GLU A 115 -7.91 0.13 -9.93
C GLU A 115 -7.46 -1.27 -9.48
N ALA A 116 -6.28 -1.70 -9.91
CA ALA A 116 -5.70 -2.97 -9.48
C ALA A 116 -5.38 -2.97 -7.97
N ILE A 117 -4.78 -1.89 -7.47
CA ILE A 117 -4.46 -1.74 -6.04
C ILE A 117 -5.74 -1.61 -5.22
N TYR A 118 -6.69 -0.79 -5.66
CA TYR A 118 -8.00 -0.66 -5.01
C TYR A 118 -8.69 -2.02 -4.89
N THR A 119 -8.74 -2.80 -5.98
CA THR A 119 -9.34 -4.14 -5.97
C THR A 119 -8.63 -5.06 -4.97
N GLN A 120 -7.30 -4.99 -4.89
CA GLN A 120 -6.53 -5.78 -3.95
C GLN A 120 -6.79 -5.36 -2.49
N VAL A 121 -6.81 -4.05 -2.19
CA VAL A 121 -7.15 -3.52 -0.86
C VAL A 121 -8.55 -3.99 -0.46
N MET A 122 -9.55 -3.82 -1.32
CA MET A 122 -10.93 -4.22 -1.01
C MET A 122 -11.09 -5.73 -0.82
N LYS A 123 -10.26 -6.54 -1.48
CA LYS A 123 -10.26 -8.00 -1.34
C LYS A 123 -9.60 -8.45 -0.04
N GLU A 124 -8.53 -7.79 0.38
CA GLU A 124 -7.71 -8.22 1.51
C GLU A 124 -8.13 -7.56 2.84
N ALA A 125 -8.72 -6.36 2.79
CA ALA A 125 -9.09 -5.60 3.98
C ALA A 125 -10.06 -6.37 4.89
N VAL A 126 -9.78 -6.32 6.20
CA VAL A 126 -10.64 -6.83 7.27
C VAL A 126 -11.88 -5.95 7.40
N ALA A 127 -11.69 -4.64 7.32
CA ALA A 127 -12.75 -3.65 7.38
C ALA A 127 -12.35 -2.40 6.58
N VAL A 128 -13.36 -1.79 5.95
CA VAL A 128 -13.23 -0.51 5.25
C VAL A 128 -14.42 0.35 5.64
N GLY A 129 -14.15 1.59 6.04
CA GLY A 129 -15.16 2.59 6.34
C GLY A 129 -14.91 3.87 5.56
N ILE A 130 -15.98 4.51 5.09
CA ILE A 130 -15.92 5.72 4.27
C ILE A 130 -16.78 6.81 4.90
N GLY A 131 -16.14 7.93 5.24
CA GLY A 131 -16.80 9.13 5.75
C GLY A 131 -16.80 10.23 4.70
N ILE A 132 -17.92 10.93 4.58
CA ILE A 132 -18.10 11.98 3.57
C ILE A 132 -18.73 13.18 4.26
N LYS A 133 -18.15 14.37 4.06
CA LYS A 133 -18.75 15.64 4.47
C LYS A 133 -18.84 16.56 3.26
N ASP A 134 -20.05 17.00 2.97
CA ASP A 134 -20.33 17.88 1.84
C ASP A 134 -19.86 19.32 2.10
N ASN A 135 -20.03 20.16 1.08
CA ASN A 135 -19.65 21.56 1.15
C ASN A 135 -20.41 22.34 2.22
N HIS A 136 -21.66 21.98 2.55
CA HIS A 136 -22.42 22.65 3.60
C HIS A 136 -21.76 22.46 4.96
N VAL A 137 -21.36 21.22 5.29
CA VAL A 137 -20.59 20.96 6.51
C VAL A 137 -19.25 21.68 6.50
N ILE A 138 -18.55 21.70 5.35
CA ILE A 138 -17.27 22.42 5.22
C ILE A 138 -17.44 23.93 5.49
N ASP A 139 -18.49 24.53 4.95
CA ASP A 139 -18.78 25.96 5.14
C ASP A 139 -19.16 26.27 6.60
N ASP A 140 -19.85 25.36 7.27
CA ASP A 140 -20.29 25.54 8.67
C ASP A 140 -19.13 25.42 9.68
N VAL A 141 -18.24 24.43 9.51
CA VAL A 141 -17.21 24.11 10.52
C VAL A 141 -15.78 24.39 10.09
N ASN A 142 -15.53 24.77 8.83
CA ASN A 142 -14.23 24.84 8.15
C ASN A 142 -13.68 23.47 7.68
N ILE A 143 -12.76 23.51 6.70
CA ILE A 143 -12.21 22.31 6.06
C ILE A 143 -11.41 21.40 7.00
N TYR A 144 -10.75 21.96 8.02
CA TYR A 144 -9.98 21.17 8.97
C TYR A 144 -10.92 20.36 9.88
N GLU A 145 -11.96 20.99 10.42
CA GLU A 145 -12.95 20.31 11.26
C GLU A 145 -13.81 19.34 10.44
N ALA A 146 -14.23 19.71 9.22
CA ALA A 146 -14.96 18.82 8.33
C ALA A 146 -14.15 17.56 7.98
N THR A 147 -12.83 17.69 7.83
CA THR A 147 -11.93 16.53 7.64
C THR A 147 -11.94 15.61 8.86
N LYS A 148 -11.83 16.16 10.09
CA LYS A 148 -11.93 15.35 11.31
C LYS A 148 -13.28 14.63 11.43
N LEU A 149 -14.37 15.31 11.08
CA LEU A 149 -15.71 14.72 11.05
C LEU A 149 -15.83 13.61 10.00
N ALA A 150 -15.22 13.77 8.83
CA ALA A 150 -15.16 12.72 7.81
C ALA A 150 -14.36 11.51 8.31
N MET A 151 -13.19 11.72 8.90
CA MET A 151 -12.36 10.65 9.45
C MET A 151 -13.05 9.89 10.58
N ALA A 152 -13.69 10.60 11.51
CA ALA A 152 -14.45 9.98 12.60
C ALA A 152 -15.61 9.12 12.08
N ASP A 153 -16.36 9.63 11.10
CA ASP A 153 -17.45 8.90 10.41
C ASP A 153 -16.91 7.67 9.66
N ALA A 154 -15.74 7.77 9.02
CA ALA A 154 -15.08 6.64 8.39
C ALA A 154 -14.72 5.53 9.40
N ILE A 155 -14.18 5.91 10.56
CA ILE A 155 -13.82 4.97 11.63
C ILE A 155 -15.07 4.31 12.23
N GLU A 156 -16.14 5.07 12.46
CA GLU A 156 -17.41 4.55 12.99
C GLU A 156 -18.06 3.50 12.07
N LYS A 157 -17.87 3.66 10.75
CA LYS A 157 -18.39 2.74 9.73
C LYS A 157 -17.57 1.47 9.53
N LEU A 158 -16.44 1.31 10.22
CA LEU A 158 -15.68 0.06 10.18
C LEU A 158 -16.51 -1.07 10.80
N SER A 159 -16.61 -2.20 10.08
CA SER A 159 -17.29 -3.41 10.59
C SER A 159 -16.58 -4.03 11.80
N SER A 160 -15.28 -3.76 11.95
CA SER A 160 -14.45 -4.19 13.06
C SER A 160 -13.87 -2.97 13.77
N LYS A 161 -13.91 -2.94 15.11
CA LYS A 161 -13.39 -1.81 15.88
C LYS A 161 -11.86 -1.81 15.87
N PRO A 162 -11.19 -0.72 15.46
CA PRO A 162 -9.75 -0.63 15.58
C PRO A 162 -9.33 -0.43 17.03
N GLU A 163 -8.17 -0.99 17.38
CA GLU A 163 -7.49 -0.82 18.65
C GLU A 163 -6.51 0.37 18.60
N HIS A 164 -5.99 0.66 17.42
CA HIS A 164 -5.09 1.79 17.19
C HIS A 164 -5.30 2.41 15.80
N LEU A 165 -5.09 3.72 15.70
CA LEU A 165 -5.21 4.51 14.48
C LEU A 165 -3.84 5.01 14.02
N LEU A 166 -3.53 4.84 12.73
CA LEU A 166 -2.44 5.51 12.05
C LEU A 166 -3.03 6.59 11.16
N ILE A 167 -2.76 7.86 11.46
CA ILE A 167 -3.42 9.00 10.81
C ILE A 167 -2.36 9.93 10.22
N ASP A 168 -2.55 10.39 8.98
CA ASP A 168 -1.66 11.37 8.38
C ASP A 168 -1.87 12.75 8.99
N ALA A 169 -0.83 13.28 9.65
CA ALA A 169 -0.70 14.65 10.13
C ALA A 169 -1.90 15.27 10.92
N MET A 170 -2.76 14.45 11.55
CA MET A 170 -3.91 14.91 12.33
C MET A 170 -4.11 14.10 13.62
N THR A 171 -4.92 14.62 14.54
CA THR A 171 -5.36 13.94 15.77
C THR A 171 -6.88 14.07 15.89
N LEU A 172 -7.56 12.98 16.21
CA LEU A 172 -9.01 12.92 16.38
C LEU A 172 -9.36 12.85 17.87
N ASP A 173 -10.50 13.42 18.24
CA ASP A 173 -11.02 13.31 19.61
C ASP A 173 -11.81 11.99 19.76
N LEU A 174 -11.06 10.88 19.77
CA LEU A 174 -11.59 9.52 19.87
C LEU A 174 -10.88 8.77 21.00
N PRO A 175 -11.59 7.92 21.77
CA PRO A 175 -11.01 7.13 22.85
C PRO A 175 -10.25 5.89 22.35
N ILE A 176 -9.51 6.03 21.24
CA ILE A 176 -8.72 4.97 20.59
C ILE A 176 -7.27 5.45 20.56
N GLY A 177 -6.30 4.55 20.73
CA GLY A 177 -4.88 4.91 20.58
C GLY A 177 -4.59 5.44 19.18
N GLN A 178 -3.77 6.48 19.05
CA GLN A 178 -3.49 7.12 17.75
C GLN A 178 -2.01 7.46 17.64
N THR A 179 -1.44 7.20 16.47
CA THR A 179 -0.12 7.70 16.06
C THR A 179 -0.33 8.63 14.88
N SER A 180 -0.01 9.92 15.08
CA SER A 180 0.06 10.86 13.97
C SER A 180 1.40 10.69 13.26
N ILE A 181 1.37 10.41 11.96
CA ILE A 181 2.57 10.21 11.14
C ILE A 181 2.70 11.42 10.22
N ILE A 182 3.89 12.02 10.18
CA ILE A 182 4.20 13.07 9.20
C ILE A 182 4.58 12.36 7.90
N LYS A 183 3.76 12.51 6.84
CA LYS A 183 3.86 11.77 5.57
C LYS A 183 3.56 10.28 5.74
N GLY A 184 2.43 9.96 6.37
CA GLY A 184 1.99 8.57 6.55
C GLY A 184 1.73 7.83 5.23
N ASP A 185 1.56 8.55 4.13
CA ASP A 185 1.37 8.02 2.78
C ASP A 185 2.67 7.57 2.08
N ALA A 186 3.86 7.93 2.61
CA ALA A 186 5.11 7.98 1.82
C ALA A 186 6.17 6.90 2.08
#